data_AF-A0A2E6H4D5-F1
#
_entry.id   AF-A0A2E6H4D5-F1
#
_cell.length_a   1.000
_cell.length_b   1.000
_cell.length_c   1.000
_cell.angle_alpha   90.00
_cell.angle_beta   90.00
_cell.angle_gamma   90.00
#
_symmetry.space_group_name_H-M   'P 1'
#
loop_
_entity.id
_entity.type
_entity.pdbx_description
1 polymer ?
#
loop_
_entity_poly.entity_id
_entity_poly.type
_entity_poly.pdbx_seq_one_letter_code
_entity_poly.pdbx_strand_id
1 'polypeptide(L)'
;MKSLFLVSLIVSMFGLSAQARVYKNVKVGEYKSVIDLNDYIGQPFFDVMRDVIYPELNEQALNRTGGKHLDGIKKGEGVEVILGKDVTTYHVKYKADHEDKVERSGRSFGAVGYGSIKKYVADASYKHYLRTLERVLRGSDEEVEAFYSAIIKLITDSDPTELAQLETKSKQVASDFVAIYIAEQYRRLTATQGEYLGRSHRWDDALMQVTLVAAFHSGQDQMQMFYEGEFTGEVYNQNACLYKAPGKEEERANTEKREARLYDYWQFTVRSECPGRSGVNLTRRDFEKLGRALTDHLGSSIKELDLGAAYDKNFFKAATKDLLTGTFEYEAKDFSSILVDTIMQVRAEANLISEELSN
;
A
#
# COMPACT_ATOMS: atom_id res chain seq x y z
N MET A 1 35.14 55.31 -1.92
CA MET A 1 33.77 54.85 -2.23
C MET A 1 33.81 53.75 -3.28
N LYS A 2 33.84 52.48 -2.87
CA LYS A 2 33.42 51.33 -3.70
C LYS A 2 32.94 50.24 -2.74
N SER A 3 31.63 50.16 -2.55
CA SER A 3 30.97 49.11 -1.78
C SER A 3 30.85 47.87 -2.67
N LEU A 4 31.46 46.75 -2.27
CA LEU A 4 31.14 45.44 -2.82
C LEU A 4 29.94 44.87 -2.07
N PHE A 5 28.78 44.84 -2.71
CA PHE A 5 27.65 44.03 -2.28
C PHE A 5 27.88 42.59 -2.73
N LEU A 6 28.15 41.70 -1.79
CA LEU A 6 28.19 40.25 -2.02
C LEU A 6 26.75 39.73 -1.89
N VAL A 7 26.07 39.54 -3.02
CA VAL A 7 24.77 38.86 -3.05
C VAL A 7 25.04 37.36 -2.99
N SER A 8 24.90 36.77 -1.80
CA SER A 8 24.89 35.32 -1.63
C SER A 8 23.54 34.79 -2.13
N LEU A 9 23.56 34.23 -3.34
CA LEU A 9 22.43 33.52 -3.93
C LEU A 9 22.31 32.16 -3.22
N ILE A 10 21.48 32.09 -2.18
CA ILE A 10 21.07 30.83 -1.56
C ILE A 10 20.18 30.10 -2.58
N VAL A 11 20.81 29.27 -3.41
CA VAL A 11 20.11 28.26 -4.19
C VAL A 11 19.65 27.19 -3.21
N SER A 12 18.44 27.37 -2.68
CA SER A 12 17.71 26.30 -2.03
C SER A 12 17.44 25.22 -3.08
N MET A 13 18.30 24.20 -3.10
CA MET A 13 18.01 22.95 -3.77
C MET A 13 16.80 22.33 -3.07
N PHE A 14 15.61 22.67 -3.54
CA PHE A 14 14.42 21.90 -3.25
C PHE A 14 14.66 20.48 -3.75
N GLY A 15 15.03 19.59 -2.84
CA GLY A 15 15.00 18.17 -3.08
C GLY A 15 13.63 17.82 -3.64
N LEU A 16 13.60 17.41 -4.91
CA LEU A 16 12.41 16.87 -5.56
C LEU A 16 12.04 15.56 -4.85
N SER A 17 11.43 15.66 -3.67
CA SER A 17 10.73 14.53 -3.09
C SER A 17 9.65 14.14 -4.09
N ALA A 18 9.70 12.90 -4.56
CA ALA A 18 8.74 12.35 -5.50
C ALA A 18 7.36 12.28 -4.80
N GLN A 19 6.65 13.40 -4.76
CA GLN A 19 5.25 13.43 -4.35
C GLN A 19 4.43 12.73 -5.43
N ALA A 20 3.57 11.80 -5.03
CA ALA A 20 2.55 11.24 -5.90
C ALA A 20 1.79 12.37 -6.58
N ARG A 21 1.55 12.24 -7.88
CA ARG A 21 0.82 13.24 -8.66
C ARG A 21 -0.62 12.78 -8.81
N VAL A 22 -1.53 13.61 -8.33
CA VAL A 22 -2.97 13.46 -8.55
C VAL A 22 -3.37 14.38 -9.69
N TYR A 23 -3.97 13.81 -10.72
CA TYR A 23 -4.50 14.49 -11.90
C TYR A 23 -6.02 14.49 -11.85
N LYS A 24 -6.63 15.55 -12.35
CA LYS A 24 -8.09 15.71 -12.40
C LYS A 24 -8.57 15.80 -13.84
N ASN A 25 -9.76 15.27 -14.10
CA ASN A 25 -10.43 15.33 -15.41
C ASN A 25 -9.52 14.81 -16.55
N VAL A 26 -8.89 13.67 -16.33
CA VAL A 26 -8.02 13.04 -17.32
C VAL A 26 -8.89 12.32 -18.32
N LYS A 27 -8.79 12.70 -19.61
CA LYS A 27 -9.34 11.90 -20.71
C LYS A 27 -8.40 10.72 -20.96
N VAL A 28 -8.86 9.51 -20.64
CA VAL A 28 -8.12 8.27 -20.89
C VAL A 28 -8.29 7.82 -22.34
N GLY A 29 -7.30 7.13 -22.87
CA GLY A 29 -7.37 6.54 -24.20
C GLY A 29 -8.14 5.22 -24.20
N GLU A 30 -8.31 4.64 -25.38
CA GLU A 30 -8.90 3.31 -25.54
C GLU A 30 -7.81 2.26 -25.35
N TYR A 31 -7.96 1.43 -24.33
CA TYR A 31 -7.05 0.35 -24.03
C TYR A 31 -7.35 -0.85 -24.92
N LYS A 32 -6.31 -1.44 -25.51
CA LYS A 32 -6.43 -2.75 -26.20
C LYS A 32 -6.65 -3.89 -25.20
N SER A 33 -6.14 -3.68 -24.00
CA SER A 33 -6.06 -4.65 -22.94
C SER A 33 -6.91 -4.18 -21.77
N VAL A 34 -8.08 -4.77 -21.64
CA VAL A 34 -9.08 -4.42 -20.63
C VAL A 34 -9.48 -5.70 -19.91
N ILE A 35 -9.32 -5.70 -18.60
CA ILE A 35 -9.68 -6.81 -17.72
C ILE A 35 -10.81 -6.30 -16.82
N ASP A 36 -12.01 -6.87 -16.96
CA ASP A 36 -13.11 -6.58 -16.04
C ASP A 36 -13.08 -7.58 -14.89
N LEU A 37 -12.86 -7.09 -13.66
CA LEU A 37 -12.74 -7.96 -12.50
C LEU A 37 -14.06 -8.69 -12.19
N ASN A 38 -15.20 -8.19 -12.66
CA ASN A 38 -16.49 -8.89 -12.51
C ASN A 38 -16.51 -10.26 -13.20
N ASP A 39 -15.67 -10.49 -14.21
CA ASP A 39 -15.55 -11.78 -14.90
C ASP A 39 -14.83 -12.85 -14.05
N TYR A 40 -14.26 -12.46 -12.91
CA TYR A 40 -13.42 -13.30 -12.05
C TYR A 40 -13.93 -13.43 -10.61
N ILE A 41 -15.17 -12.97 -10.33
CA ILE A 41 -15.82 -13.16 -9.02
C ILE A 41 -15.79 -14.65 -8.63
N GLY A 42 -15.43 -14.96 -7.39
CA GLY A 42 -15.26 -16.34 -6.92
C GLY A 42 -13.79 -16.77 -6.86
N GLN A 43 -12.86 -15.99 -7.43
CA GLN A 43 -11.46 -16.37 -7.56
C GLN A 43 -10.57 -15.51 -6.65
N PRO A 44 -9.57 -16.10 -5.97
CA PRO A 44 -8.54 -15.32 -5.30
C PRO A 44 -7.88 -14.33 -6.26
N PHE A 45 -7.73 -13.07 -5.84
CA PHE A 45 -7.14 -12.04 -6.69
C PHE A 45 -5.71 -12.40 -7.12
N PHE A 46 -4.99 -13.18 -6.29
CA PHE A 46 -3.68 -13.71 -6.66
C PHE A 46 -3.73 -14.61 -7.91
N ASP A 47 -4.76 -15.44 -8.06
CA ASP A 47 -4.92 -16.30 -9.24
C ASP A 47 -5.23 -15.45 -10.48
N VAL A 48 -6.14 -14.48 -10.37
CA VAL A 48 -6.42 -13.51 -11.45
C VAL A 48 -5.15 -12.74 -11.83
N MET A 49 -4.37 -12.34 -10.84
CA MET A 49 -3.10 -11.67 -11.08
C MET A 49 -2.11 -12.57 -11.82
N ARG A 50 -1.94 -13.82 -11.39
CA ARG A 50 -1.00 -14.79 -11.98
C ARG A 50 -1.40 -15.19 -13.40
N ASP A 51 -2.68 -15.48 -13.60
CA ASP A 51 -3.17 -16.16 -14.81
C ASP A 51 -3.73 -15.20 -15.86
N VAL A 52 -4.05 -13.96 -15.48
CA VAL A 52 -4.69 -12.97 -16.37
C VAL A 52 -3.91 -11.67 -16.43
N ILE A 53 -3.77 -10.94 -15.31
CA ILE A 53 -3.19 -9.59 -15.32
C ILE A 53 -1.69 -9.64 -15.65
N TYR A 54 -0.94 -10.58 -15.06
CA TYR A 54 0.50 -10.68 -15.25
C TYR A 54 0.91 -11.02 -16.69
N PRO A 55 0.33 -12.05 -17.36
CA PRO A 55 0.62 -12.33 -18.77
C PRO A 55 0.34 -11.11 -19.65
N GLU A 56 -0.77 -10.43 -19.41
CA GLU A 56 -1.20 -9.30 -20.20
C GLU A 56 -0.28 -8.07 -20.01
N LEU A 57 0.20 -7.81 -18.79
CA LEU A 57 1.22 -6.79 -18.54
C LEU A 57 2.53 -7.07 -19.30
N ASN A 58 2.92 -8.34 -19.41
CA ASN A 58 4.11 -8.75 -20.17
C ASN A 58 3.88 -8.64 -21.68
N GLU A 59 2.71 -9.00 -22.19
CA GLU A 59 2.36 -8.83 -23.59
C GLU A 59 2.38 -7.35 -24.00
N GLN A 60 1.75 -6.49 -23.21
CA GLN A 60 1.71 -5.04 -23.48
C GLN A 60 3.08 -4.37 -23.32
N ALA A 61 4.04 -4.99 -22.64
CA ALA A 61 5.39 -4.45 -22.51
C ALA A 61 6.09 -4.29 -23.86
N LEU A 62 5.78 -5.14 -24.84
CA LEU A 62 6.32 -5.09 -26.21
C LEU A 62 5.81 -3.86 -26.99
N ASN A 63 4.63 -3.35 -26.62
CA ASN A 63 3.97 -2.23 -27.30
C ASN A 63 4.24 -0.87 -26.64
N ARG A 64 5.08 -0.83 -25.60
CA ARG A 64 5.31 0.40 -24.83
C ARG A 64 5.97 1.49 -25.68
N THR A 65 5.53 2.74 -25.50
CA THR A 65 6.17 3.90 -26.17
C THR A 65 7.03 4.71 -25.19
N GLY A 66 8.00 5.45 -25.74
CA GLY A 66 8.75 6.45 -24.99
C GLY A 66 7.86 7.61 -24.50
N GLY A 67 8.27 8.30 -23.42
CA GLY A 67 7.56 9.48 -22.88
C GLY A 67 7.03 9.31 -21.46
N LYS A 68 6.25 10.27 -20.96
CA LYS A 68 5.74 10.27 -19.57
C LYS A 68 4.68 9.19 -19.36
N HIS A 69 4.55 8.68 -18.13
CA HIS A 69 3.56 7.63 -17.80
C HIS A 69 2.11 8.09 -18.00
N LEU A 70 1.78 9.33 -17.61
CA LEU A 70 0.43 9.89 -17.83
C LEU A 70 0.04 9.95 -19.32
N ASP A 71 1.02 10.17 -20.20
CA ASP A 71 0.74 10.17 -21.65
C ASP A 71 0.36 8.77 -22.14
N GLY A 72 0.90 7.71 -21.50
CA GLY A 72 0.48 6.33 -21.74
C GLY A 72 -0.99 6.12 -21.40
N ILE A 73 -1.46 6.64 -20.26
CA ILE A 73 -2.88 6.59 -19.89
C ILE A 73 -3.77 7.27 -20.91
N LYS A 74 -3.39 8.48 -21.34
CA LYS A 74 -4.16 9.25 -22.33
C LYS A 74 -4.22 8.59 -23.70
N LYS A 75 -3.26 7.71 -24.00
CA LYS A 75 -3.16 6.98 -25.27
C LYS A 75 -3.75 5.56 -25.22
N GLY A 76 -4.09 5.05 -24.03
CA GLY A 76 -4.55 3.66 -23.89
C GLY A 76 -3.41 2.64 -23.93
N GLU A 77 -2.22 3.00 -23.44
CA GLU A 77 -1.07 2.09 -23.38
C GLU A 77 -1.10 1.25 -22.10
N GLY A 78 -0.78 -0.04 -22.21
CA GLY A 78 -0.70 -0.95 -21.06
C GLY A 78 -2.02 -1.66 -20.80
N VAL A 79 -2.33 -1.90 -19.53
CA VAL A 79 -3.49 -2.68 -19.10
C VAL A 79 -4.44 -1.80 -18.27
N GLU A 80 -5.72 -1.85 -18.60
CA GLU A 80 -6.82 -1.31 -17.80
C GLU A 80 -7.47 -2.45 -17.01
N VAL A 81 -7.60 -2.28 -15.70
CA VAL A 81 -8.32 -3.22 -14.83
C VAL A 81 -9.54 -2.50 -14.27
N ILE A 82 -10.72 -2.94 -14.66
CA ILE A 82 -12.01 -2.37 -14.26
C ILE A 82 -12.43 -3.02 -12.94
N LEU A 83 -12.63 -2.18 -11.92
CA LEU A 83 -13.05 -2.58 -10.57
C LEU A 83 -14.51 -2.16 -10.31
N GLY A 84 -15.30 -2.00 -11.38
CA GLY A 84 -16.66 -1.47 -11.30
C GLY A 84 -16.85 -0.21 -12.15
N LYS A 85 -18.09 0.30 -12.13
CA LYS A 85 -18.56 1.32 -13.08
C LYS A 85 -17.78 2.64 -13.04
N ASP A 86 -17.27 3.02 -11.87
CA ASP A 86 -16.54 4.27 -11.65
C ASP A 86 -15.18 4.11 -11.00
N VAL A 87 -14.69 2.88 -10.82
CA VAL A 87 -13.38 2.58 -10.22
C VAL A 87 -12.56 1.74 -11.19
N THR A 88 -11.34 2.17 -11.46
CA THR A 88 -10.46 1.52 -12.44
C THR A 88 -9.01 1.70 -12.02
N THR A 89 -8.14 0.76 -12.40
CA THR A 89 -6.69 0.94 -12.28
C THR A 89 -6.02 0.85 -13.65
N TYR A 90 -4.97 1.64 -13.84
CA TYR A 90 -4.20 1.70 -15.09
C TYR A 90 -2.75 1.34 -14.84
N HIS A 91 -2.23 0.41 -15.63
CA HIS A 91 -0.90 -0.15 -15.46
C HIS A 91 -0.10 0.03 -16.75
N VAL A 92 0.80 1.01 -16.76
CA VAL A 92 1.41 1.50 -17.99
C VAL A 92 2.92 1.34 -17.96
N LYS A 93 3.50 1.02 -19.12
CA LYS A 93 4.96 0.97 -19.36
C LYS A 93 5.70 -0.02 -18.47
N TYR A 94 5.07 -1.13 -18.14
CA TYR A 94 5.74 -2.29 -17.58
C TYR A 94 6.71 -2.89 -18.60
N LYS A 95 7.79 -3.50 -18.12
CA LYS A 95 8.76 -4.23 -18.94
C LYS A 95 8.35 -5.69 -19.07
N ALA A 96 8.90 -6.39 -20.05
CA ALA A 96 8.77 -7.84 -20.11
C ALA A 96 9.71 -8.49 -19.09
N ASP A 97 9.32 -9.67 -18.61
CA ASP A 97 10.03 -10.53 -17.64
C ASP A 97 11.54 -10.71 -17.89
N HIS A 98 11.96 -10.81 -19.14
CA HIS A 98 13.35 -11.04 -19.53
C HIS A 98 14.21 -9.76 -19.57
N GLU A 99 13.63 -8.59 -19.29
CA GLU A 99 14.36 -7.32 -19.36
C GLU A 99 15.03 -6.93 -18.04
N ASP A 100 16.16 -6.22 -18.13
CA ASP A 100 16.87 -5.72 -16.95
C ASP A 100 15.99 -4.79 -16.09
N LYS A 101 15.99 -5.03 -14.78
CA LYS A 101 15.24 -4.28 -13.75
C LYS A 101 13.73 -4.23 -14.02
N VAL A 102 13.16 -5.30 -14.57
CA VAL A 102 11.72 -5.43 -14.84
C VAL A 102 10.86 -5.21 -13.58
N GLU A 103 11.33 -5.62 -12.41
CA GLU A 103 10.66 -5.41 -11.13
C GLU A 103 10.56 -3.93 -10.72
N ARG A 104 11.38 -3.05 -11.30
CA ARG A 104 11.34 -1.59 -11.05
C ARG A 104 10.62 -0.82 -12.15
N SER A 105 10.04 -1.53 -13.11
CA SER A 105 9.37 -0.94 -14.25
C SER A 105 7.94 -0.49 -13.95
N GLY A 106 7.35 0.18 -14.93
CA GLY A 106 5.95 0.56 -14.92
C GLY A 106 5.57 1.63 -13.91
N ARG A 107 4.33 2.09 -14.08
CA ARG A 107 3.59 2.88 -13.10
C ARG A 107 2.14 2.40 -13.07
N SER A 108 1.59 2.34 -11.87
CA SER A 108 0.21 1.97 -11.62
C SER A 108 -0.56 3.16 -11.08
N PHE A 109 -1.77 3.34 -11.57
CA PHE A 109 -2.59 4.49 -11.22
C PHE A 109 -3.97 4.04 -10.76
N GLY A 110 -4.39 4.52 -9.59
CA GLY A 110 -5.79 4.46 -9.17
C GLY A 110 -6.59 5.53 -9.89
N ALA A 111 -7.79 5.19 -10.34
CA ALA A 111 -8.67 6.13 -11.03
C ALA A 111 -10.13 6.00 -10.59
N VAL A 112 -10.78 7.16 -10.45
CA VAL A 112 -12.22 7.26 -10.15
C VAL A 112 -12.90 8.19 -11.16
N GLY A 113 -13.96 7.70 -11.78
CA GLY A 113 -14.78 8.43 -12.75
C GLY A 113 -15.38 7.53 -13.83
N TYR A 114 -16.42 8.05 -14.50
CA TYR A 114 -17.22 7.31 -15.47
C TYR A 114 -16.69 7.48 -16.91
N GLY A 115 -16.73 6.40 -17.68
CA GLY A 115 -16.35 6.39 -19.09
C GLY A 115 -14.89 6.84 -19.30
N SER A 116 -14.68 7.58 -20.39
CA SER A 116 -13.33 8.02 -20.82
C SER A 116 -12.79 9.24 -20.09
N ILE A 117 -13.55 9.87 -19.17
CA ILE A 117 -13.07 11.02 -18.38
C ILE A 117 -13.02 10.62 -16.90
N LYS A 118 -11.80 10.47 -16.38
CA LYS A 118 -11.56 10.15 -14.98
C LYS A 118 -11.39 11.43 -14.18
N LYS A 119 -12.26 11.63 -13.18
CA LYS A 119 -12.24 12.82 -12.30
C LYS A 119 -11.02 12.81 -11.38
N TYR A 120 -10.54 11.62 -11.06
CA TYR A 120 -9.36 11.35 -10.25
C TYR A 120 -8.48 10.33 -10.96
N VAL A 121 -7.19 10.63 -11.09
CA VAL A 121 -6.14 9.68 -11.51
C VAL A 121 -4.90 9.96 -10.67
N ALA A 122 -4.43 9.01 -9.88
CA ALA A 122 -3.26 9.20 -9.03
C ALA A 122 -2.14 8.24 -9.40
N ASP A 123 -0.92 8.76 -9.56
CA ASP A 123 0.31 7.96 -9.60
C ASP A 123 0.58 7.43 -8.19
N ALA A 124 -0.10 6.33 -7.86
CA ALA A 124 -0.25 5.87 -6.49
C ALA A 124 1.10 5.44 -5.91
N SER A 125 1.41 5.92 -4.72
CA SER A 125 2.60 5.53 -3.95
C SER A 125 2.22 5.27 -2.51
N TYR A 126 3.01 4.46 -1.80
CA TYR A 126 2.80 4.18 -0.38
C TYR A 126 2.56 5.44 0.47
N LYS A 127 3.36 6.50 0.28
CA LYS A 127 3.16 7.77 1.00
C LYS A 127 1.76 8.32 0.79
N HIS A 128 1.37 8.40 -0.47
CA HIS A 128 0.10 9.00 -0.86
C HIS A 128 -1.05 8.16 -0.35
N TYR A 129 -1.00 6.85 -0.58
CA TYR A 129 -1.97 5.88 -0.10
C TYR A 129 -2.14 5.95 1.42
N LEU A 130 -1.06 5.84 2.20
CA LEU A 130 -1.16 5.88 3.67
C LEU A 130 -1.71 7.22 4.18
N ARG A 131 -1.34 8.34 3.54
CA ARG A 131 -1.86 9.66 3.88
C ARG A 131 -3.35 9.79 3.57
N THR A 132 -3.83 9.17 2.49
CA THR A 132 -5.25 9.21 2.14
C THR A 132 -6.05 8.17 2.92
N LEU A 133 -5.46 7.02 3.24
CA LEU A 133 -6.03 6.00 4.13
C LEU A 133 -6.32 6.58 5.51
N GLU A 134 -5.38 7.34 6.10
CA GLU A 134 -5.59 8.03 7.37
C GLU A 134 -6.86 8.90 7.39
N ARG A 135 -7.31 9.42 6.24
CA ARG A 135 -8.54 10.21 6.15
C ARG A 135 -9.80 9.36 6.18
N VAL A 136 -9.77 8.19 5.53
CA VAL A 136 -10.87 7.21 5.57
C VAL A 136 -10.99 6.65 6.97
N LEU A 137 -9.86 6.35 7.61
CA LEU A 137 -9.82 5.79 8.96
C LEU A 137 -10.28 6.75 10.06
N ARG A 138 -10.40 8.05 9.75
CA ARG A 138 -11.03 9.05 10.65
C ARG A 138 -12.54 9.18 10.42
N GLY A 139 -13.12 8.37 9.53
CA GLY A 139 -14.55 8.26 9.30
C GLY A 139 -15.28 7.60 10.47
N SER A 140 -16.56 7.29 10.27
CA SER A 140 -17.31 6.48 11.25
C SER A 140 -16.88 5.02 11.17
N ASP A 141 -17.21 4.23 12.19
CA ASP A 141 -16.87 2.80 12.19
C ASP A 141 -17.52 2.07 11.02
N GLU A 142 -18.73 2.46 10.61
CA GLU A 142 -19.39 1.92 9.41
C GLU A 142 -18.63 2.24 8.12
N GLU A 143 -18.04 3.45 8.00
CA GLU A 143 -17.22 3.81 6.83
C GLU A 143 -15.92 2.98 6.80
N VAL A 144 -15.29 2.78 7.95
CA VAL A 144 -14.06 2.01 8.08
C VAL A 144 -14.31 0.53 7.79
N GLU A 145 -15.36 -0.04 8.38
CA GLU A 145 -15.79 -1.43 8.15
C GLU A 145 -16.11 -1.66 6.68
N ALA A 146 -16.92 -0.79 6.05
CA ALA A 146 -17.24 -0.89 4.63
C ALA A 146 -16.00 -0.82 3.74
N PHE A 147 -15.04 0.05 4.07
CA PHE A 147 -13.77 0.14 3.34
C PHE A 147 -12.95 -1.16 3.43
N TYR A 148 -12.78 -1.71 4.63
CA TYR A 148 -12.03 -2.95 4.82
C TYR A 148 -12.75 -4.14 4.20
N SER A 149 -14.07 -4.24 4.34
CA SER A 149 -14.87 -5.28 3.70
C SER A 149 -14.67 -5.26 2.18
N ALA A 150 -14.81 -4.10 1.55
CA ALA A 150 -14.64 -3.98 0.10
C ALA A 150 -13.22 -4.35 -0.37
N ILE A 151 -12.17 -3.95 0.36
CA ILE A 151 -10.80 -4.30 0.00
C ILE A 151 -10.51 -5.78 0.23
N ILE A 152 -10.89 -6.33 1.38
CA ILE A 152 -10.62 -7.72 1.70
C ILE A 152 -11.35 -8.64 0.73
N LYS A 153 -12.65 -8.38 0.49
CA LYS A 153 -13.45 -9.15 -0.45
C LYS A 153 -12.93 -9.09 -1.90
N LEU A 154 -12.46 -7.92 -2.33
CA LEU A 154 -11.81 -7.78 -3.63
C LEU A 154 -10.56 -8.66 -3.72
N ILE A 155 -9.79 -8.82 -2.65
CA ILE A 155 -8.55 -9.60 -2.67
C ILE A 155 -8.81 -11.10 -2.50
N THR A 156 -9.78 -11.48 -1.66
CA THR A 156 -10.11 -12.88 -1.38
C THR A 156 -10.94 -13.51 -2.49
N ASP A 157 -11.82 -12.75 -3.13
CA ASP A 157 -12.85 -13.27 -4.03
C ASP A 157 -12.89 -12.58 -5.41
N SER A 158 -11.99 -11.63 -5.66
CA SER A 158 -12.03 -10.77 -6.86
C SER A 158 -13.40 -10.11 -7.07
N ASP A 159 -14.11 -9.84 -5.97
CA ASP A 159 -15.44 -9.25 -6.01
C ASP A 159 -15.37 -7.73 -5.73
N PRO A 160 -15.52 -6.88 -6.77
CA PRO A 160 -15.47 -5.44 -6.60
C PRO A 160 -16.82 -4.82 -6.21
N THR A 161 -17.90 -5.60 -6.03
CA THR A 161 -19.27 -5.07 -5.88
C THR A 161 -19.41 -4.09 -4.72
N GLU A 162 -18.72 -4.32 -3.61
CA GLU A 162 -18.77 -3.47 -2.43
C GLU A 162 -18.06 -2.12 -2.62
N LEU A 163 -17.11 -2.03 -3.57
CA LEU A 163 -16.49 -0.74 -3.91
C LEU A 163 -17.53 0.28 -4.37
N ALA A 164 -18.61 -0.15 -5.03
CA ALA A 164 -19.65 0.74 -5.53
C ALA A 164 -20.37 1.51 -4.40
N GLN A 165 -20.43 0.92 -3.20
CA GLN A 165 -21.11 1.44 -2.02
C GLN A 165 -20.26 2.45 -1.24
N LEU A 166 -18.95 2.46 -1.45
CA LEU A 166 -18.04 3.37 -0.78
C LEU A 166 -18.25 4.83 -1.19
N GLU A 167 -17.99 5.74 -0.24
CA GLU A 167 -17.88 7.16 -0.55
C GLU A 167 -16.79 7.44 -1.59
N THR A 168 -16.91 8.57 -2.29
CA THR A 168 -15.96 8.93 -3.36
C THR A 168 -14.50 8.98 -2.87
N LYS A 169 -14.24 9.44 -1.63
CA LYS A 169 -12.89 9.46 -1.07
C LYS A 169 -12.37 8.04 -0.79
N SER A 170 -13.21 7.18 -0.23
CA SER A 170 -12.89 5.79 0.08
C SER A 170 -12.67 4.96 -1.19
N LYS A 171 -13.45 5.23 -2.27
CA LYS A 171 -13.18 4.70 -3.62
C LYS A 171 -11.81 5.11 -4.15
N GLN A 172 -11.39 6.37 -3.95
CA GLN A 172 -10.06 6.82 -4.38
C GLN A 172 -8.96 6.06 -3.65
N VAL A 173 -9.07 5.92 -2.32
CA VAL A 173 -8.11 5.16 -1.51
C VAL A 173 -8.09 3.69 -1.93
N ALA A 174 -9.25 3.08 -2.15
CA ALA A 174 -9.34 1.70 -2.59
C ALA A 174 -8.70 1.51 -3.98
N SER A 175 -8.96 2.42 -4.92
CA SER A 175 -8.33 2.38 -6.25
C SER A 175 -6.81 2.52 -6.18
N ASP A 176 -6.30 3.37 -5.28
CA ASP A 176 -4.86 3.55 -5.07
C ASP A 176 -4.25 2.32 -4.42
N PHE A 177 -4.94 1.69 -3.45
CA PHE A 177 -4.53 0.42 -2.85
C PHE A 177 -4.38 -0.66 -3.92
N VAL A 178 -5.42 -0.92 -4.72
CA VAL A 178 -5.41 -1.97 -5.74
C VAL A 178 -4.34 -1.70 -6.80
N ALA A 179 -4.16 -0.43 -7.20
CA ALA A 179 -3.10 -0.04 -8.13
C ALA A 179 -1.70 -0.38 -7.59
N ILE A 180 -1.42 -0.08 -6.31
CA ILE A 180 -0.14 -0.44 -5.69
C ILE A 180 -0.05 -1.96 -5.50
N TYR A 181 -1.14 -2.62 -5.09
CA TYR A 181 -1.18 -4.06 -4.85
C TYR A 181 -0.85 -4.85 -6.13
N ILE A 182 -1.46 -4.52 -7.27
CA ILE A 182 -1.13 -5.11 -8.58
C ILE A 182 0.35 -4.85 -8.91
N ALA A 183 0.85 -3.63 -8.66
CA ALA A 183 2.25 -3.32 -8.92
C ALA A 183 3.20 -4.17 -8.08
N GLU A 184 2.89 -4.44 -6.82
CA GLU A 184 3.73 -5.30 -5.97
C GLU A 184 3.61 -6.78 -6.30
N GLN A 185 2.40 -7.27 -6.61
CA GLN A 185 2.19 -8.65 -7.04
C GLN A 185 2.90 -8.94 -8.36
N TYR A 186 2.84 -8.02 -9.33
CA TYR A 186 3.61 -8.12 -10.56
C TYR A 186 5.10 -8.34 -10.26
N ARG A 187 5.67 -7.54 -9.34
CA ARG A 187 7.10 -7.65 -8.97
C ARG A 187 7.42 -8.94 -8.27
N ARG A 188 6.52 -9.43 -7.43
CA ARG A 188 6.64 -10.74 -6.80
C ARG A 188 6.70 -11.85 -7.86
N LEU A 189 5.75 -11.87 -8.79
CA LEU A 189 5.70 -12.86 -9.87
C LEU A 189 6.95 -12.80 -10.75
N THR A 190 7.40 -11.59 -11.12
CA THR A 190 8.65 -11.40 -11.85
C THR A 190 9.89 -11.87 -11.06
N ALA A 191 9.98 -11.58 -9.76
CA ALA A 191 11.10 -12.03 -8.92
C ALA A 191 11.14 -13.55 -8.73
N THR A 192 10.00 -14.24 -8.85
CA THR A 192 9.97 -15.71 -8.81
C THR A 192 10.35 -16.37 -10.14
N GLN A 193 10.26 -15.64 -11.26
CA GLN A 193 10.52 -16.14 -12.61
C GLN A 193 11.86 -15.68 -13.20
N GLY A 194 12.42 -14.56 -12.75
CA GLY A 194 13.67 -14.00 -13.29
C GLY A 194 14.97 -14.55 -12.66
N GLU A 195 16.06 -14.56 -13.42
CA GLU A 195 17.39 -15.00 -12.96
C GLU A 195 18.08 -13.98 -12.02
N TYR A 196 17.64 -12.72 -12.02
CA TYR A 196 18.46 -11.60 -11.53
C TYR A 196 18.14 -11.12 -10.10
N LEU A 197 17.05 -11.57 -9.47
CA LEU A 197 16.69 -11.16 -8.12
C LEU A 197 16.10 -12.32 -7.32
N GLY A 198 16.63 -12.53 -6.12
CA GLY A 198 16.40 -13.74 -5.35
C GLY A 198 14.92 -14.03 -5.04
N ARG A 199 14.61 -15.33 -5.00
CA ARG A 199 13.32 -15.97 -4.63
C ARG A 199 12.76 -15.59 -3.24
N SER A 200 13.26 -14.52 -2.61
CA SER A 200 12.98 -14.10 -1.24
C SER A 200 12.53 -12.63 -1.11
N HIS A 201 12.30 -11.92 -2.22
CA HIS A 201 11.82 -10.54 -2.18
C HIS A 201 10.32 -10.45 -1.88
N ARG A 202 9.99 -9.94 -0.70
CA ARG A 202 8.64 -9.79 -0.13
C ARG A 202 8.10 -8.36 -0.24
N TRP A 203 7.95 -7.84 -1.46
CA TRP A 203 7.65 -6.41 -1.67
C TRP A 203 6.17 -6.06 -1.40
N ASP A 204 5.28 -7.01 -1.62
CA ASP A 204 3.82 -6.96 -1.47
C ASP A 204 3.32 -7.14 -0.03
N ASP A 205 4.00 -7.97 0.77
CA ASP A 205 3.72 -8.18 2.20
C ASP A 205 3.51 -6.90 2.99
N ALA A 206 4.33 -5.88 2.73
CA ALA A 206 4.34 -4.67 3.54
C ALA A 206 3.12 -3.77 3.30
N LEU A 207 2.59 -3.71 2.07
CA LEU A 207 1.38 -2.92 1.75
C LEU A 207 0.16 -3.51 2.46
N MET A 208 -0.04 -4.82 2.30
CA MET A 208 -1.18 -5.50 2.88
C MET A 208 -1.11 -5.42 4.40
N GLN A 209 0.02 -5.81 4.99
CA GLN A 209 0.13 -5.83 6.44
C GLN A 209 -0.03 -4.46 7.08
N VAL A 210 0.58 -3.39 6.53
CA VAL A 210 0.39 -2.04 7.06
C VAL A 210 -1.06 -1.58 6.92
N THR A 211 -1.74 -2.01 5.86
CA THR A 211 -3.17 -1.70 5.66
C THR A 211 -4.02 -2.37 6.74
N LEU A 212 -3.78 -3.64 7.05
CA LEU A 212 -4.56 -4.37 8.07
C LEU A 212 -4.36 -3.78 9.48
N VAL A 213 -3.12 -3.38 9.83
CA VAL A 213 -2.87 -2.78 11.16
C VAL A 213 -3.20 -1.29 11.24
N ALA A 214 -3.48 -0.63 10.11
CA ALA A 214 -3.74 0.82 10.12
C ALA A 214 -5.03 1.19 10.88
N ALA A 215 -6.05 0.33 10.87
CA ALA A 215 -7.30 0.56 11.59
C ALA A 215 -7.09 0.77 13.09
N PHE A 216 -6.17 -0.01 13.69
CA PHE A 216 -5.79 0.13 15.09
C PHE A 216 -5.39 1.58 15.42
N HIS A 217 -4.52 2.20 14.62
CA HIS A 217 -4.04 3.57 14.89
C HIS A 217 -5.14 4.63 14.86
N SER A 218 -6.20 4.37 14.11
CA SER A 218 -7.32 5.29 14.03
C SER A 218 -8.31 5.15 15.19
N GLY A 219 -8.26 4.03 15.92
CA GLY A 219 -9.13 3.80 17.09
C GLY A 219 -8.62 4.49 18.35
N GLN A 220 -7.40 5.04 18.30
CA GLN A 220 -6.78 5.73 19.42
C GLN A 220 -7.37 7.14 19.55
N ASP A 221 -7.63 7.58 20.79
CA ASP A 221 -8.10 8.94 21.11
C ASP A 221 -7.09 10.00 20.63
N GLN A 222 -5.80 9.68 20.79
CA GLN A 222 -4.69 10.42 20.22
C GLN A 222 -3.86 9.47 19.37
N MET A 223 -3.65 9.81 18.10
CA MET A 223 -2.88 8.97 17.20
C MET A 223 -1.46 8.80 17.72
N GLN A 224 -1.10 7.55 18.02
CA GLN A 224 0.25 7.13 18.38
C GLN A 224 0.71 6.08 17.38
N MET A 225 1.85 6.33 16.76
CA MET A 225 2.47 5.36 15.87
C MET A 225 3.24 4.34 16.70
N PHE A 226 3.17 3.06 16.32
CA PHE A 226 4.10 2.07 16.87
C PHE A 226 5.41 2.17 16.08
N TYR A 227 6.37 2.90 16.64
CA TYR A 227 7.59 3.32 15.96
C TYR A 227 8.80 3.08 16.85
N GLU A 228 9.86 2.52 16.26
CA GLU A 228 11.04 2.06 16.96
C GLU A 228 10.83 0.93 17.99
N GLY A 229 9.59 0.45 18.14
CA GLY A 229 9.20 -0.63 19.04
C GLY A 229 8.39 -0.17 20.25
N GLU A 230 8.00 1.10 20.28
CA GLU A 230 7.24 1.79 21.32
C GLU A 230 6.11 2.62 20.68
N PHE A 231 5.09 2.96 21.46
CA PHE A 231 4.08 3.94 21.04
C PHE A 231 4.61 5.35 21.22
N THR A 232 4.45 6.18 20.18
CA THR A 232 4.89 7.57 20.22
C THR A 232 3.94 8.46 19.43
N GLY A 233 3.65 9.63 19.99
CA GLY A 233 2.97 10.72 19.28
C GLY A 233 3.92 11.53 18.38
N GLU A 234 5.23 11.26 18.44
CA GLU A 234 6.25 12.01 17.70
C GLU A 234 7.23 11.08 16.96
N VAL A 235 7.61 11.48 15.76
CA VAL A 235 8.58 10.77 14.92
C VAL A 235 9.61 11.75 14.37
N TYR A 236 10.77 11.24 13.96
CA TYR A 236 11.73 12.04 13.22
C TYR A 236 11.11 12.50 11.89
N ASN A 237 11.52 13.70 11.46
CA ASN A 237 11.30 14.09 10.08
C ASN A 237 11.83 13.00 9.14
N GLN A 238 11.12 12.78 8.02
CA GLN A 238 11.42 11.66 7.15
C GLN A 238 12.89 11.74 6.68
N ASN A 239 13.74 10.92 7.27
CA ASN A 239 15.15 10.76 6.97
C ASN A 239 15.51 9.30 7.30
N ALA A 240 15.71 8.50 6.26
CA ALA A 240 16.03 7.08 6.37
C ALA A 240 17.24 6.82 7.28
N CYS A 241 18.19 7.77 7.31
CA CYS A 241 19.44 7.65 8.02
C CYS A 241 19.30 7.92 9.52
N LEU A 242 18.11 8.29 10.02
CA LEU A 242 17.86 8.48 11.45
C LEU A 242 17.15 7.28 12.09
N TYR A 243 16.32 6.58 11.34
CA TYR A 243 15.56 5.45 11.89
C TYR A 243 16.47 4.25 12.15
N LYS A 244 16.70 3.93 13.42
CA LYS A 244 17.55 2.81 13.89
C LYS A 244 18.93 2.69 13.20
N ALA A 245 19.47 3.78 12.67
CA ALA A 245 20.78 3.76 12.02
C ALA A 245 21.89 3.67 13.09
N PRO A 246 22.80 2.67 13.02
CA PRO A 246 23.91 2.57 13.96
C PRO A 246 24.84 3.79 13.87
N GLY A 247 25.29 4.32 15.01
CA GLY A 247 26.23 5.45 15.05
C GLY A 247 25.60 6.81 14.78
N LYS A 248 24.26 6.88 14.80
CA LYS A 248 23.47 8.10 14.58
C LYS A 248 22.79 8.57 15.86
N GLU A 249 23.27 8.15 17.02
CA GLU A 249 22.72 8.51 18.33
C GLU A 249 22.78 10.03 18.57
N GLU A 250 23.93 10.65 18.28
CA GLU A 250 24.10 12.11 18.42
C GLU A 250 23.25 12.88 17.41
N GLU A 251 23.15 12.40 16.16
CA GLU A 251 22.30 13.03 15.14
C GLU A 251 20.82 12.94 15.54
N ARG A 252 20.37 11.78 16.05
CA ARG A 252 19.01 11.58 16.58
C ARG A 252 18.71 12.47 17.78
N ALA A 253 19.62 12.55 18.75
CA ALA A 253 19.43 13.38 19.94
C ALA A 253 19.28 14.87 19.62
N ASN A 254 19.91 15.33 18.52
CA ASN A 254 19.88 16.72 18.09
C ASN A 254 18.84 16.99 16.98
N THR A 255 18.09 15.98 16.51
CA THR A 255 17.10 16.16 15.46
C THR A 255 15.73 16.46 16.04
N GLU A 256 15.12 17.55 15.58
CA GLU A 256 13.74 17.91 15.90
C GLU A 256 12.76 16.84 15.38
N LYS A 257 11.88 16.39 16.29
CA LYS A 257 10.76 15.49 15.97
C LYS A 257 9.52 16.29 15.61
N ARG A 258 8.55 15.63 15.01
CA ARG A 258 7.22 16.18 14.72
C ARG A 258 6.15 15.16 15.05
N GLU A 259 4.90 15.60 15.05
CA GLU A 259 3.73 14.74 15.22
C GLU A 259 3.76 13.55 14.25
N ALA A 260 3.48 12.37 14.80
CA ALA A 260 3.37 11.11 14.09
C ALA A 260 2.14 11.11 13.18
N ARG A 261 2.27 10.45 12.02
CA ARG A 261 1.19 10.25 11.05
C ARG A 261 1.26 8.85 10.49
N LEU A 262 0.14 8.32 9.99
CA LEU A 262 0.11 6.94 9.45
C LEU A 262 1.08 6.77 8.27
N TYR A 263 1.26 7.82 7.46
CA TYR A 263 2.20 7.79 6.34
C TYR A 263 3.67 7.72 6.76
N ASP A 264 3.99 7.79 8.06
CA ASP A 264 5.37 7.66 8.56
C ASP A 264 5.85 6.22 8.63
N TYR A 265 4.95 5.24 8.46
CA TYR A 265 5.38 3.89 8.09
C TYR A 265 6.16 3.91 6.77
N TRP A 266 5.92 4.89 5.89
CA TRP A 266 6.75 5.13 4.72
C TRP A 266 7.92 6.07 5.05
N GLN A 267 9.13 5.52 5.28
CA GLN A 267 10.36 6.31 5.46
C GLN A 267 11.27 6.23 4.24
N PHE A 268 12.09 7.25 3.95
CA PHE A 268 12.85 7.30 2.69
C PHE A 268 13.87 6.15 2.50
N THR A 269 14.43 6.05 1.29
CA THR A 269 15.73 5.42 1.03
C THR A 269 16.57 6.30 0.09
N VAL A 270 17.86 6.46 0.37
CA VAL A 270 18.79 7.27 -0.44
C VAL A 270 19.72 6.37 -1.26
N ARG A 271 20.00 6.81 -2.49
CA ARG A 271 20.60 6.02 -3.58
C ARG A 271 22.13 5.84 -3.50
N SER A 272 22.80 6.19 -2.41
CA SER A 272 24.28 6.11 -2.37
C SER A 272 24.93 5.77 -1.03
N GLU A 273 24.26 5.86 0.13
CA GLU A 273 24.93 5.67 1.44
C GLU A 273 24.18 4.74 2.42
N CYS A 274 22.94 4.33 2.13
CA CYS A 274 22.16 3.36 2.93
C CYS A 274 21.26 2.52 1.99
N PRO A 275 21.34 1.17 1.98
CA PRO A 275 20.84 0.36 0.87
C PRO A 275 19.31 0.38 0.70
N GLY A 276 18.87 0.62 -0.54
CA GLY A 276 17.49 0.91 -0.92
C GLY A 276 16.50 -0.25 -0.88
N ARG A 277 15.32 0.05 -0.31
CA ARG A 277 14.07 -0.73 -0.28
C ARG A 277 12.89 0.24 -0.31
N SER A 278 11.68 -0.22 -0.64
CA SER A 278 10.47 0.60 -0.42
C SER A 278 10.40 1.00 1.05
N GLY A 279 10.09 2.27 1.32
CA GLY A 279 10.16 2.85 2.66
C GLY A 279 9.37 2.14 3.75
N VAL A 280 8.25 1.53 3.37
CA VAL A 280 7.42 0.73 4.27
C VAL A 280 8.09 -0.57 4.71
N ASN A 281 9.01 -1.11 3.92
CA ASN A 281 9.75 -2.31 4.30
C ASN A 281 10.77 -2.05 5.41
N LEU A 282 11.20 -0.81 5.64
CA LEU A 282 12.10 -0.46 6.74
C LEU A 282 11.38 -0.55 8.09
N THR A 283 10.15 -0.06 8.14
CA THR A 283 9.30 -0.06 9.34
C THR A 283 8.51 -1.36 9.50
N ARG A 284 8.67 -2.32 8.58
CA ARG A 284 8.01 -3.64 8.63
C ARG A 284 8.17 -4.37 9.95
N ARG A 285 9.36 -4.31 10.54
CA ARG A 285 9.60 -4.92 11.84
C ARG A 285 8.67 -4.36 12.92
N ASP A 286 8.36 -3.07 12.84
CA ASP A 286 7.56 -2.39 13.87
C ASP A 286 6.09 -2.75 13.71
N PHE A 287 5.51 -2.70 12.50
CA PHE A 287 4.13 -3.16 12.33
C PHE A 287 3.96 -4.69 12.45
N GLU A 288 5.01 -5.50 12.18
CA GLU A 288 4.98 -6.94 12.52
C GLU A 288 4.99 -7.17 14.04
N LYS A 289 5.76 -6.37 14.79
CA LYS A 289 5.77 -6.43 16.26
C LYS A 289 4.43 -5.96 16.83
N LEU A 290 3.86 -4.87 16.30
CA LEU A 290 2.51 -4.43 16.63
C LEU A 290 1.49 -5.55 16.36
N GLY A 291 1.47 -6.12 15.15
CA GLY A 291 0.53 -7.20 14.82
C GLY A 291 0.62 -8.41 15.75
N ARG A 292 1.82 -8.73 16.27
CA ARG A 292 1.97 -9.77 17.30
C ARG A 292 1.34 -9.33 18.62
N ALA A 293 1.63 -8.12 19.09
CA ALA A 293 1.07 -7.60 20.32
C ALA A 293 -0.47 -7.53 20.27
N LEU A 294 -1.04 -7.12 19.13
CA LEU A 294 -2.48 -7.16 18.88
C LEU A 294 -3.03 -8.60 18.94
N THR A 295 -2.33 -9.56 18.33
CA THR A 295 -2.72 -10.98 18.38
C THR A 295 -2.69 -11.53 19.81
N ASP A 296 -1.64 -11.20 20.57
CA ASP A 296 -1.47 -11.63 21.95
C ASP A 296 -2.59 -11.06 22.85
N HIS A 297 -3.00 -9.80 22.63
CA HIS A 297 -4.12 -9.16 23.35
C HIS A 297 -5.46 -9.86 23.05
N LEU A 298 -5.76 -10.11 21.77
CA LEU A 298 -6.99 -10.81 21.38
C LEU A 298 -7.05 -12.25 21.90
N GLY A 299 -5.88 -12.87 22.13
CA GLY A 299 -5.71 -14.05 22.97
C GLY A 299 -6.59 -15.24 22.56
N SER A 300 -7.56 -15.58 23.41
CA SER A 300 -8.49 -16.70 23.18
C SER A 300 -9.39 -16.46 21.97
N SER A 301 -9.78 -15.22 21.68
CA SER A 301 -10.68 -14.89 20.57
C SER A 301 -10.10 -15.35 19.23
N ILE A 302 -8.78 -15.19 19.01
CA ILE A 302 -8.11 -15.70 17.81
C ILE A 302 -8.00 -17.23 17.81
N LYS A 303 -7.70 -17.83 18.97
CA LYS A 303 -7.55 -19.29 19.09
C LYS A 303 -8.86 -20.04 18.85
N GLU A 304 -9.99 -19.44 19.23
CA GLU A 304 -11.33 -19.99 19.03
C GLU A 304 -11.74 -20.05 17.55
N LEU A 305 -11.08 -19.29 16.68
CA LEU A 305 -11.31 -19.33 15.23
C LEU A 305 -10.67 -20.55 14.55
N ASP A 306 -9.81 -21.30 15.26
CA ASP A 306 -9.10 -22.49 14.77
C ASP A 306 -8.41 -22.28 13.40
N LEU A 307 -7.74 -21.13 13.25
CA LEU A 307 -7.03 -20.72 12.02
C LEU A 307 -5.63 -21.35 11.88
N GLY A 308 -5.21 -22.13 12.88
CA GLY A 308 -3.90 -22.75 12.95
C GLY A 308 -2.81 -21.88 13.61
N ALA A 309 -1.72 -22.55 14.00
CA ALA A 309 -0.68 -21.99 14.87
C ALA A 309 0.05 -20.73 14.33
N ALA A 310 -0.01 -20.48 13.02
CA ALA A 310 0.55 -19.26 12.44
C ALA A 310 -0.26 -18.02 12.83
N TYR A 311 -1.59 -18.15 12.86
CA TYR A 311 -2.52 -17.10 13.25
C TYR A 311 -2.43 -16.81 14.75
N ASP A 312 -2.32 -17.83 15.60
CA ASP A 312 -2.11 -17.68 17.04
C ASP A 312 -0.86 -16.88 17.40
N LYS A 313 0.16 -16.91 16.53
CA LYS A 313 1.44 -16.22 16.77
C LYS A 313 1.45 -14.78 16.26
N ASN A 314 0.78 -14.52 15.13
CA ASN A 314 0.66 -13.20 14.52
C ASN A 314 -0.42 -13.26 13.43
N PHE A 315 -1.67 -13.00 13.84
CA PHE A 315 -2.85 -13.06 13.00
C PHE A 315 -2.68 -12.22 11.73
N PHE A 316 -2.29 -10.96 11.86
CA PHE A 316 -2.12 -10.03 10.73
C PHE A 316 -1.08 -10.49 9.71
N LYS A 317 0.02 -11.09 10.17
CA LYS A 317 1.07 -11.62 9.29
C LYS A 317 0.64 -12.91 8.59
N ALA A 318 -0.10 -13.78 9.28
CA ALA A 318 -0.65 -15.00 8.70
C ALA A 318 -1.71 -14.66 7.64
N ALA A 319 -2.68 -13.81 7.99
CA ALA A 319 -3.69 -13.31 7.06
C ALA A 319 -3.08 -12.63 5.84
N THR A 320 -2.06 -11.78 6.04
CA THR A 320 -1.31 -11.16 4.94
C THR A 320 -0.72 -12.22 4.00
N LYS A 321 -0.13 -13.29 4.54
CA LYS A 321 0.47 -14.33 3.71
C LYS A 321 -0.58 -14.98 2.82
N ASP A 322 -1.72 -15.36 3.38
CA ASP A 322 -2.77 -16.07 2.65
C ASP A 322 -3.44 -15.16 1.62
N LEU A 323 -3.68 -13.89 1.95
CA LEU A 323 -4.16 -12.87 0.99
C LEU A 323 -3.22 -12.64 -0.20
N LEU A 324 -1.93 -12.88 -0.03
CA LEU A 324 -0.94 -12.68 -1.10
C LEU A 324 -0.67 -13.93 -1.92
N THR A 325 -1.08 -15.10 -1.45
CA THR A 325 -0.92 -16.37 -2.16
C THR A 325 -2.24 -16.94 -2.66
N GLY A 326 -3.38 -16.39 -2.25
CA GLY A 326 -4.69 -16.95 -2.54
C GLY A 326 -4.92 -18.33 -1.90
N THR A 327 -4.07 -18.72 -0.93
CA THR A 327 -4.12 -20.05 -0.30
C THR A 327 -4.91 -20.00 0.98
N PHE A 328 -6.21 -19.76 0.87
CA PHE A 328 -7.12 -19.81 2.01
C PHE A 328 -7.57 -21.26 2.23
N GLU A 329 -7.48 -21.78 3.46
CA GLU A 329 -8.03 -23.09 3.84
C GLU A 329 -9.55 -23.04 4.08
N TYR A 330 -10.12 -21.83 4.11
CA TYR A 330 -11.51 -21.51 4.42
C TYR A 330 -12.25 -21.01 3.18
N GLU A 331 -13.59 -21.04 3.22
CA GLU A 331 -14.38 -20.30 2.23
C GLU A 331 -14.03 -18.81 2.30
N ALA A 332 -13.82 -18.17 1.15
CA ALA A 332 -13.35 -16.79 1.05
C ALA A 332 -14.25 -15.80 1.82
N LYS A 333 -15.56 -16.05 1.85
CA LYS A 333 -16.53 -15.24 2.57
C LYS A 333 -16.31 -15.28 4.08
N ASP A 334 -16.10 -16.47 4.64
CA ASP A 334 -15.89 -16.66 6.07
C ASP A 334 -14.57 -16.04 6.50
N PHE A 335 -13.51 -16.23 5.70
CA PHE A 335 -12.22 -15.59 5.94
C PHE A 335 -12.31 -14.05 5.90
N SER A 336 -13.08 -13.50 4.96
CA SER A 336 -13.27 -12.06 4.84
C SER A 336 -13.97 -11.46 6.07
N SER A 337 -15.03 -12.11 6.56
CA SER A 337 -15.73 -11.68 7.78
C SER A 337 -14.81 -11.71 8.99
N ILE A 338 -14.13 -12.85 9.22
CA ILE A 338 -13.21 -13.02 10.34
C ILE A 338 -12.14 -11.91 10.36
N LEU A 339 -11.59 -11.60 9.19
CA LEU A 339 -10.56 -10.57 9.08
C LEU A 339 -11.11 -9.16 9.35
N VAL A 340 -12.28 -8.81 8.81
CA VAL A 340 -12.93 -7.52 9.06
C VAL A 340 -13.30 -7.39 10.54
N ASP A 341 -13.94 -8.39 11.12
CA ASP A 341 -14.34 -8.41 12.53
C ASP A 341 -13.13 -8.23 13.46
N THR A 342 -12.03 -8.93 13.17
CA THR A 342 -10.78 -8.80 13.92
C THR A 342 -10.18 -7.39 13.82
N ILE A 343 -10.20 -6.79 12.62
CA ILE A 343 -9.72 -5.42 12.38
C ILE A 343 -10.56 -4.40 13.16
N MET A 344 -11.88 -4.57 13.15
CA MET A 344 -12.79 -3.68 13.86
C MET A 344 -12.68 -3.84 15.37
N GLN A 345 -12.47 -5.06 15.87
CA GLN A 345 -12.23 -5.31 17.30
C GLN A 345 -10.95 -4.61 17.78
N VAL A 346 -9.80 -4.78 17.10
CA VAL A 346 -8.56 -4.11 17.53
C VAL A 346 -8.65 -2.59 17.44
N ARG A 347 -9.47 -2.07 16.52
CA ARG A 347 -9.76 -0.64 16.44
C ARG A 347 -10.58 -0.18 17.65
N ALA A 348 -11.64 -0.89 18.02
CA ALA A 348 -12.47 -0.55 19.16
C ALA A 348 -11.69 -0.61 20.50
N GLU A 349 -10.73 -1.52 20.60
CA GLU A 349 -9.88 -1.72 21.79
C GLU A 349 -8.56 -0.92 21.75
N ALA A 350 -8.36 -0.05 20.76
CA ALA A 350 -7.05 0.53 20.46
C ALA A 350 -6.43 1.32 21.62
N ASN A 351 -7.24 2.08 22.38
CA ASN A 351 -6.75 2.82 23.56
C ASN A 351 -6.28 1.87 24.67
N LEU A 352 -7.10 0.86 25.00
CA LEU A 352 -6.76 -0.14 26.03
C LEU A 352 -5.46 -0.86 25.69
N ILE A 353 -5.33 -1.32 24.45
CA ILE A 353 -4.12 -1.97 23.95
C ILE A 353 -2.91 -1.04 24.01
N SER A 354 -3.07 0.24 23.66
CA SER A 354 -1.97 1.22 23.69
C SER A 354 -1.48 1.45 25.12
N GLU A 355 -2.38 1.48 26.09
CA GLU A 355 -2.05 1.58 27.52
C GLU A 355 -1.33 0.34 28.04
N GLU A 356 -1.85 -0.86 27.73
CA GLU A 356 -1.25 -2.14 28.14
C GLU A 356 0.17 -2.31 27.62
N LEU A 357 0.42 -1.92 26.38
CA LEU A 357 1.72 -2.07 25.72
C LEU A 357 2.73 -0.96 26.04
N SER A 358 2.27 0.11 26.68
CA SER A 358 3.14 1.21 27.15
C SER A 358 3.66 0.99 28.59
N ASN A 359 3.09 0.03 29.32
CA ASN A 359 3.50 -0.39 30.67
C ASN A 359 4.37 -1.65 30.61
#